data_AF-A0AAJ1YFY6-F1
#
_entry.id   AF-A0AAJ1YFY6-F1
#
_cell.length_a   1.000
_cell.length_b   1.000
_cell.length_c   1.000
_cell.angle_alpha   90.00
_cell.angle_beta   90.00
_cell.angle_gamma   90.00
#
_symmetry.space_group_name_H-M   'P 1'
#
loop_
_entity.id
_entity.type
_entity.pdbx_description
1 polymer ?
#
loop_
_entity_poly.entity_id
_entity_poly.type
_entity_poly.pdbx_seq_one_letter_code
_entity_poly.pdbx_strand_id
1 'polypeptide(L)'
;MDRQQGGSTLAAVMLLLVMGLMLLTAQQRQLDSALLLAVDQQRYLRAYNQAASALSWGLAQSWPRESLQADHWSCQQISGEALQACARLSARTGLVMVRGAGDIAGSEPLWLYQLATQQGGAGGHLLKAQKGGWLDFCPEKRESDCAE
;
A
#
# COMPACT_ATOMS: atom_id res chain seq x y z
N MET A 1 16.26 69.31 -23.49
CA MET A 1 16.35 68.35 -22.38
C MET A 1 15.00 67.66 -22.28
N ASP A 2 14.72 66.61 -23.07
CA ASP A 2 13.51 65.78 -22.93
C ASP A 2 13.70 64.49 -23.76
N ARG A 3 14.37 63.48 -23.19
CA ARG A 3 14.55 62.19 -23.88
C ARG A 3 14.81 61.02 -22.94
N GLN A 4 14.13 60.95 -21.79
CA GLN A 4 14.34 59.87 -20.82
C GLN A 4 13.07 59.29 -20.18
N GLN A 5 11.87 59.85 -20.41
CA GLN A 5 10.65 59.37 -19.72
C GLN A 5 10.07 58.06 -20.30
N GLY A 6 10.15 57.83 -21.62
CA GLY A 6 9.59 56.61 -22.25
C GLY A 6 10.41 55.33 -22.05
N GLY A 7 11.71 55.43 -21.77
CA GLY A 7 12.57 54.27 -21.50
C GLY A 7 12.36 53.70 -20.09
N SER A 8 12.06 54.56 -19.11
CA SER A 8 11.84 54.17 -17.72
C SER A 8 10.53 53.38 -17.54
N THR A 9 9.46 53.77 -18.23
CA THR A 9 8.17 53.07 -18.17
C THR A 9 8.22 51.70 -18.85
N LEU A 10 8.89 51.59 -20.01
CA LEU A 10 9.13 50.30 -20.67
C LEU A 10 9.96 49.35 -19.78
N ALA A 11 11.01 49.86 -19.14
CA ALA A 11 11.80 49.07 -18.19
C ALA A 11 10.96 48.57 -17.01
N ALA A 12 10.08 49.41 -16.45
CA ALA A 12 9.18 49.01 -15.37
C ALA A 12 8.18 47.91 -15.81
N VAL A 13 7.58 48.02 -17.00
CA VAL A 13 6.69 46.99 -17.55
C VAL A 13 7.44 45.69 -17.78
N MET A 14 8.64 45.74 -18.35
CA MET A 14 9.49 44.56 -18.55
C MET A 14 9.84 43.88 -17.23
N LEU A 15 10.18 44.65 -16.19
CA LEU A 15 10.43 44.12 -14.84
C LEU A 15 9.20 43.43 -14.24
N LEU A 16 8.01 44.03 -14.39
CA LEU A 16 6.76 43.42 -13.95
C LEU A 16 6.46 42.10 -14.68
N LEU A 17 6.67 42.06 -16.01
CA LEU A 17 6.50 40.84 -16.80
C LEU A 17 7.48 39.76 -16.36
N VAL A 18 8.75 40.10 -16.13
CA VAL A 18 9.77 39.16 -15.64
C VAL A 18 9.40 38.62 -14.26
N MET A 19 8.99 39.48 -13.34
CA MET A 19 8.55 39.06 -12.00
C MET A 19 7.31 38.16 -12.06
N GLY A 20 6.36 38.47 -12.94
CA GLY A 20 5.19 37.62 -13.19
C GLY A 20 5.57 36.24 -13.72
N LEU A 21 6.51 36.16 -14.67
CA LEU A 21 7.02 34.90 -15.20
C LEU A 21 7.78 34.10 -14.14
N MET A 22 8.59 34.76 -13.30
CA MET A 22 9.28 34.12 -12.19
C MET A 22 8.28 33.53 -11.17
N LEU A 23 7.21 34.26 -10.86
CA LEU A 23 6.18 33.77 -9.94
C LEU A 23 5.40 32.58 -10.52
N LEU A 24 5.01 32.66 -11.80
CA LEU A 24 4.31 31.58 -12.49
C LEU A 24 5.18 30.31 -12.57
N THR A 25 6.45 30.46 -12.92
CA THR A 25 7.39 29.33 -13.01
C THR A 25 7.68 28.70 -11.65
N ALA A 26 7.79 29.51 -10.58
CA ALA A 26 7.93 28.99 -9.23
C ALA A 26 6.68 28.21 -8.78
N GLN A 27 5.48 28.73 -9.05
CA GLN A 27 4.22 28.04 -8.74
C GLN A 27 4.06 26.74 -9.52
N GLN A 28 4.42 26.73 -10.80
CA GLN A 28 4.37 25.53 -11.62
C GLN A 28 5.25 24.42 -11.05
N ARG A 29 6.48 24.75 -10.62
CA ARG A 29 7.37 23.78 -9.97
C ARG A 29 6.81 23.23 -8.65
N GLN A 30 6.14 24.07 -7.86
CA GLN A 30 5.48 23.63 -6.62
C GLN A 30 4.33 22.66 -6.93
N LEU A 31 3.51 22.97 -7.93
CA LEU A 31 2.41 22.11 -8.36
C LEU A 31 2.91 20.76 -8.89
N ASP A 32 3.92 20.76 -9.74
CA ASP A 32 4.50 19.54 -10.30
C ASP A 32 5.03 18.61 -9.18
N SER A 33 5.71 19.19 -8.18
CA SER A 33 6.21 18.44 -7.03
C SER A 33 5.08 17.85 -6.18
N ALA A 34 4.01 18.64 -5.95
CA ALA A 34 2.84 18.18 -5.20
C ALA A 34 2.07 17.08 -5.93
N LEU A 35 1.96 17.16 -7.26
CA LEU A 35 1.33 16.13 -8.08
C LEU A 35 2.10 14.82 -8.03
N LEU A 36 3.43 14.86 -8.13
CA LEU A 36 4.25 13.66 -8.00
C LEU A 36 4.04 12.96 -6.64
N LEU A 37 4.05 13.73 -5.55
CA LEU A 37 3.79 13.19 -4.22
C LEU A 37 2.37 12.61 -4.09
N ALA A 38 1.37 13.29 -4.64
CA ALA A 38 -0.01 12.82 -4.60
C ALA A 38 -0.20 11.52 -5.38
N VAL A 39 0.46 11.36 -6.53
CA VAL A 39 0.42 10.11 -7.30
C VAL A 39 1.06 8.96 -6.53
N ASP A 40 2.18 9.18 -5.85
CA ASP A 40 2.83 8.17 -5.01
C ASP A 40 1.93 7.75 -3.84
N GLN A 41 1.34 8.72 -3.14
CA GLN A 41 0.38 8.46 -2.08
C GLN A 41 -0.84 7.69 -2.58
N GLN A 42 -1.40 8.08 -3.72
CA GLN A 42 -2.54 7.38 -4.32
C GLN A 42 -2.20 5.93 -4.66
N ARG A 43 -1.01 5.68 -5.23
CA ARG A 43 -0.53 4.32 -5.52
C ARG A 43 -0.43 3.49 -4.24
N TYR A 44 0.24 4.02 -3.21
CA TYR A 44 0.37 3.35 -1.93
C TYR A 44 -0.99 3.06 -1.28
N LEU A 45 -1.90 4.04 -1.24
CA LEU A 45 -3.23 3.87 -0.66
C LEU A 45 -4.06 2.83 -1.41
N ARG A 46 -3.95 2.77 -2.74
CA ARG A 46 -4.62 1.73 -3.53
C ARG A 46 -4.10 0.35 -3.14
N ALA A 47 -2.78 0.17 -3.10
CA ALA A 47 -2.16 -1.09 -2.72
C ALA A 47 -2.53 -1.50 -1.28
N TYR A 48 -2.47 -0.57 -0.33
CA TYR A 48 -2.87 -0.80 1.06
C TYR A 48 -4.33 -1.26 1.17
N ASN A 49 -5.25 -0.58 0.49
CA ASN A 49 -6.66 -0.98 0.51
C ASN A 49 -6.87 -2.34 -0.15
N GLN A 50 -6.17 -2.64 -1.25
CA GLN A 50 -6.22 -3.95 -1.88
C GLN A 50 -5.71 -5.05 -0.93
N ALA A 51 -4.58 -4.83 -0.24
CA ALA A 51 -4.05 -5.75 0.75
C ALA A 51 -5.01 -5.96 1.93
N ALA A 52 -5.64 -4.88 2.41
CA ALA A 52 -6.61 -4.94 3.51
C ALA A 52 -7.88 -5.70 3.11
N SER A 53 -8.40 -5.43 1.91
CA SER A 53 -9.52 -6.16 1.32
C SER A 53 -9.19 -7.63 1.12
N ALA A 54 -8.02 -7.94 0.56
CA ALA A 54 -7.54 -9.29 0.35
C ALA A 54 -7.37 -10.04 1.68
N LEU A 55 -6.83 -9.39 2.72
CA LEU A 55 -6.67 -9.97 4.06
C LEU A 55 -8.02 -10.26 4.71
N SER A 56 -8.95 -9.30 4.65
CA SER A 56 -10.31 -9.47 5.16
C SER A 56 -11.05 -10.61 4.46
N TRP A 57 -10.93 -10.69 3.13
CA TRP A 57 -11.46 -11.79 2.34
C TRP A 57 -10.80 -13.12 2.73
N GLY A 58 -9.47 -13.19 2.80
CA GLY A 58 -8.72 -14.38 3.17
C GLY A 58 -9.06 -14.93 4.56
N LEU A 59 -9.41 -14.06 5.52
CA LEU A 59 -9.88 -14.48 6.84
C LEU A 59 -11.26 -15.15 6.81
N ALA A 60 -12.10 -14.80 5.84
CA ALA A 60 -13.42 -15.40 5.64
C ALA A 60 -13.35 -16.73 4.86
N GLN A 61 -12.21 -17.03 4.22
CA GLN A 61 -12.02 -18.25 3.45
C GLN A 61 -11.81 -19.47 4.36
N SER A 62 -12.19 -20.63 3.82
CA SER A 62 -11.86 -21.92 4.41
C SER A 62 -10.41 -22.28 4.09
N TRP A 63 -9.63 -22.60 5.12
CA TRP A 63 -8.25 -23.07 4.98
C TRP A 63 -8.14 -24.52 5.48
N PRO A 64 -8.15 -25.51 4.58
CA PRO A 64 -7.99 -26.92 4.94
C PRO A 64 -6.73 -27.16 5.77
N ARG A 65 -6.83 -27.99 6.79
CA ARG A 65 -5.67 -28.29 7.66
C ARG A 65 -4.50 -28.91 6.88
N GLU A 66 -4.77 -29.71 5.84
CA GLU A 66 -3.68 -30.30 5.05
C GLU A 66 -2.91 -29.25 4.23
N SER A 67 -3.57 -28.14 3.89
CA SER A 67 -2.97 -27.03 3.15
C SER A 67 -2.15 -26.08 4.04
N LEU A 68 -2.41 -26.07 5.35
CA LEU A 68 -1.73 -25.19 6.28
C LEU A 68 -0.49 -25.88 6.82
N GLN A 69 0.67 -25.49 6.30
CA GLN A 69 1.97 -25.96 6.77
C GLN A 69 2.79 -24.76 7.27
N ALA A 70 3.86 -25.03 8.01
CA ALA A 70 4.72 -23.98 8.56
C ALA A 70 5.80 -23.51 7.56
N ASP A 71 6.13 -24.37 6.60
CA ASP A 71 7.24 -24.23 5.65
C ASP A 71 6.84 -23.57 4.33
N HIS A 72 5.55 -23.50 4.00
CA HIS A 72 5.07 -22.86 2.78
C HIS A 72 3.73 -22.14 2.96
N TRP A 73 3.46 -21.23 2.04
CA TRP A 73 2.20 -20.50 1.96
C TRP A 73 1.17 -21.25 1.11
N SER A 74 -0.03 -21.44 1.66
CA SER A 74 -1.19 -21.83 0.88
C SER A 74 -1.91 -20.56 0.43
N CYS A 75 -1.98 -20.32 -0.88
CA CYS A 75 -2.56 -19.10 -1.45
C CYS A 75 -3.88 -19.38 -2.17
N GLN A 76 -4.83 -18.47 -1.99
CA GLN A 76 -6.08 -18.40 -2.74
C GLN A 76 -6.17 -17.05 -3.44
N GLN A 77 -6.78 -17.02 -4.62
CA GLN A 77 -7.02 -15.80 -5.37
C GLN A 77 -8.47 -15.79 -5.90
N ILE A 78 -9.13 -14.64 -5.81
CA ILE A 78 -10.46 -14.48 -6.39
C ILE A 78 -10.33 -14.16 -7.88
N SER A 79 -11.02 -14.94 -8.72
CA SER A 79 -11.06 -14.68 -10.15
C SER A 79 -11.83 -13.38 -10.42
N GLY A 80 -11.17 -12.38 -11.02
CA GLY A 80 -11.80 -11.12 -11.45
C GLY A 80 -11.51 -9.89 -10.59
N GLU A 81 -11.19 -10.02 -9.29
CA GLU A 81 -10.94 -8.84 -8.41
C GLU A 81 -9.48 -8.67 -7.98
N ALA A 82 -8.55 -9.46 -8.53
CA ALA A 82 -7.11 -9.40 -8.23
C ALA A 82 -6.77 -9.39 -6.72
N LEU A 83 -7.64 -9.95 -5.87
CA LEU A 83 -7.35 -10.16 -4.45
C LEU A 83 -6.69 -11.51 -4.26
N GLN A 84 -5.50 -11.51 -3.66
CA GLN A 84 -4.77 -12.71 -3.29
C GLN A 84 -4.53 -12.70 -1.78
N ALA A 85 -4.88 -13.80 -1.13
CA ALA A 85 -4.58 -14.03 0.27
C ALA A 85 -3.87 -15.37 0.43
N CYS A 86 -2.95 -15.44 1.39
CA CYS A 86 -2.25 -16.66 1.71
C CYS A 86 -2.33 -16.94 3.20
N ALA A 87 -2.35 -18.21 3.58
CA ALA A 87 -2.31 -18.62 4.96
C ALA A 87 -1.26 -19.72 5.19
N ARG A 88 -0.72 -19.74 6.41
CA ARG A 88 0.24 -20.74 6.87
C ARG A 88 0.18 -20.91 8.38
N LEU A 89 0.79 -21.96 8.91
CA LEU A 89 0.97 -22.08 10.36
C LEU A 89 2.01 -21.08 10.86
N SER A 90 1.71 -20.38 11.95
CA SER A 90 2.68 -19.53 12.64
C SER A 90 3.66 -20.40 13.43
N ALA A 91 4.87 -19.89 13.67
CA ALA A 91 5.79 -20.52 14.62
C ALA A 91 5.25 -20.48 16.07
N ARG A 92 4.24 -19.63 16.32
CA ARG A 92 3.51 -19.57 17.58
C ARG A 92 2.42 -20.65 17.62
N THR A 93 2.49 -21.52 18.63
CA THR A 93 1.59 -22.67 18.78
C THR A 93 0.11 -22.26 18.72
N GLY A 94 -0.65 -22.94 17.86
CA GLY A 94 -2.10 -22.75 17.74
C GLY A 94 -2.54 -21.52 16.94
N LEU A 95 -1.58 -20.77 16.37
CA LEU A 95 -1.88 -19.62 15.51
C LEU A 95 -1.65 -19.95 14.03
N VAL A 96 -2.53 -19.39 13.21
CA VAL A 96 -2.43 -19.32 11.76
C VAL A 96 -2.07 -17.89 11.41
N MET A 97 -1.15 -17.72 10.47
CA MET A 97 -0.85 -16.43 9.88
C MET A 97 -1.55 -16.34 8.53
N VAL A 98 -2.32 -15.28 8.33
CA VAL A 98 -2.94 -14.94 7.04
C VAL A 98 -2.28 -13.65 6.55
N ARG A 99 -1.98 -13.57 5.26
CA ARG A 99 -1.53 -12.33 4.60
C ARG A 99 -2.39 -12.00 3.39
N GLY A 100 -2.64 -10.71 3.14
CA GLY A 100 -3.29 -10.19 1.95
C GLY A 100 -2.33 -9.37 1.11
N ALA A 101 -2.39 -9.54 -0.21
CA ALA A 101 -1.53 -8.84 -1.17
C ALA A 101 -2.17 -7.56 -1.68
N GLY A 102 -1.37 -6.49 -1.77
CA GLY A 102 -1.67 -5.26 -2.48
C GLY A 102 -0.65 -5.02 -3.58
N ASP A 103 -1.11 -4.79 -4.81
CA ASP A 103 -0.21 -4.64 -5.95
C ASP A 103 0.43 -3.24 -5.97
N ILE A 104 1.76 -3.22 -6.10
CA ILE A 104 2.53 -2.01 -6.33
C ILE A 104 3.34 -2.23 -7.61
N ALA A 105 2.97 -1.52 -8.67
CA ALA A 105 3.61 -1.65 -9.97
C ALA A 105 5.14 -1.43 -9.88
N GLY A 106 5.91 -2.46 -10.25
CA GLY A 106 7.37 -2.40 -10.31
C GLY A 106 8.09 -2.64 -8.98
N SER A 107 7.40 -3.08 -7.93
CA SER A 107 8.00 -3.51 -6.67
C SER A 107 7.38 -4.82 -6.17
N GLU A 108 7.89 -5.32 -5.05
CA GLU A 108 7.22 -6.40 -4.34
C GLU A 108 5.83 -5.96 -3.86
N PRO A 109 4.87 -6.91 -3.75
CA PRO A 109 3.55 -6.62 -3.21
C PRO A 109 3.62 -6.08 -1.79
N LEU A 110 2.70 -5.18 -1.46
CA LEU A 110 2.45 -4.80 -0.07
C LEU A 110 1.71 -5.93 0.63
N TRP A 111 2.28 -6.46 1.70
CA TRP A 111 1.69 -7.51 2.51
C TRP A 111 1.15 -6.97 3.82
N LEU A 112 -0.12 -7.23 4.10
CA LEU A 112 -0.69 -7.06 5.44
C LEU A 112 -0.96 -8.41 6.07
N TYR A 113 -0.70 -8.53 7.36
CA TYR A 113 -0.76 -9.79 8.10
C TYR A 113 -1.86 -9.76 9.17
N GLN A 114 -2.45 -10.92 9.41
CA GLN A 114 -3.34 -11.18 10.54
C GLN A 114 -3.00 -12.53 11.17
N LEU A 115 -2.70 -12.52 12.47
CA LEU A 115 -2.70 -13.73 13.28
C LEU A 115 -4.13 -14.14 13.61
N ALA A 116 -4.44 -15.41 13.45
CA ALA A 116 -5.75 -15.98 13.69
C ALA A 116 -5.65 -17.34 14.39
N THR A 117 -6.77 -17.81 14.93
CA THR A 117 -6.92 -19.16 15.48
C THR A 117 -7.93 -19.93 14.64
N GLN A 118 -7.72 -21.22 14.44
CA GLN A 118 -8.75 -22.07 13.84
C GLN A 118 -9.89 -22.32 14.83
N GLN A 119 -11.14 -22.18 14.38
CA GLN A 119 -12.30 -22.57 15.17
C GLN A 119 -12.76 -23.99 14.81
N GLY A 120 -12.78 -24.89 15.80
CA GLY A 120 -13.32 -26.25 15.66
C GLY A 120 -14.85 -26.27 15.84
N GLY A 121 -15.60 -26.05 14.77
CA GLY A 121 -17.04 -26.32 14.68
C GLY A 121 -17.35 -27.23 13.49
N ALA A 122 -18.62 -27.59 13.24
CA ALA A 122 -19.05 -28.56 12.21
C ALA A 122 -18.67 -28.26 10.74
N GLY A 123 -17.81 -27.26 10.49
CA GLY A 123 -17.13 -26.95 9.23
C GLY A 123 -15.61 -26.68 9.33
N GLY A 124 -15.00 -26.89 10.51
CA GLY A 124 -13.56 -27.12 10.78
C GLY A 124 -12.48 -26.09 10.39
N HIS A 125 -12.78 -25.13 9.54
CA HIS A 125 -11.76 -24.43 8.74
C HIS A 125 -11.88 -22.90 8.75
N LEU A 126 -12.77 -22.36 9.58
CA LEU A 126 -12.95 -20.92 9.73
C LEU A 126 -11.89 -20.35 10.67
N LEU A 127 -11.32 -19.22 10.27
CA LEU A 127 -10.33 -18.50 11.05
C LEU A 127 -11.00 -17.41 11.89
N LYS A 128 -10.56 -17.28 13.13
CA LYS A 128 -10.93 -16.16 14.01
C LYS A 128 -9.71 -15.28 14.25
N ALA A 129 -9.78 -14.03 13.78
CA ALA A 129 -8.74 -13.05 13.97
C ALA A 129 -8.41 -12.87 15.46
N GLN A 130 -7.12 -12.91 15.79
CA GLN A 130 -6.61 -12.63 17.12
C GLN A 130 -6.66 -11.12 17.37
N LYS A 131 -7.16 -10.72 18.55
CA LYS A 131 -7.15 -9.31 18.97
C LYS A 131 -5.71 -8.79 19.03
N GLY A 132 -5.43 -7.68 18.34
CA GLY A 132 -4.07 -7.13 18.21
C GLY A 132 -3.14 -7.96 17.33
N GLY A 133 -3.67 -8.91 16.56
CA GLY A 133 -2.91 -9.75 15.64
C GLY A 133 -2.77 -9.18 14.23
N TRP A 134 -3.24 -7.96 13.96
CA TRP A 134 -3.07 -7.28 12.68
C TRP A 134 -1.71 -6.58 12.65
N LEU A 135 -0.92 -6.76 11.59
CA LEU A 135 0.41 -6.17 11.43
C LEU A 135 0.68 -5.82 9.96
N ASP A 136 1.48 -4.78 9.73
CA ASP A 136 2.04 -4.37 8.44
C ASP A 136 3.45 -4.93 8.19
N PHE A 137 3.95 -5.77 9.10
CA PHE A 137 5.25 -6.45 9.01
C PHE A 137 5.12 -7.94 9.36
N CYS A 138 6.18 -8.71 9.07
CA CYS A 138 6.24 -10.14 9.36
C CYS A 138 6.03 -10.43 10.86
N PRO A 139 4.98 -11.17 11.27
CA PRO A 139 4.70 -11.47 12.68
C PRO A 139 5.68 -12.43 13.36
N GLU A 140 6.52 -13.11 12.56
CA GLU A 140 7.51 -14.06 13.04
C GLU A 140 8.81 -13.39 13.49
N LYS A 141 9.66 -14.17 14.14
CA LYS A 141 10.95 -13.69 14.65
C LYS A 141 11.94 -13.34 13.53
N ARG A 142 11.90 -14.06 12.40
CA ARG A 142 12.76 -13.80 11.24
C ARG A 142 11.89 -13.40 10.07
N GLU A 143 12.34 -12.38 9.33
CA GLU A 143 11.66 -11.93 8.11
C GLU A 143 11.63 -13.03 7.03
N SER A 144 12.68 -13.86 6.96
CA SER A 144 12.75 -15.04 6.10
C SER A 144 11.62 -16.03 6.36
N ASP A 145 11.04 -16.04 7.56
CA ASP A 145 9.92 -16.90 7.83
C ASP A 145 8.70 -16.42 7.04
N CYS A 146 8.52 -15.11 6.77
CA CYS A 146 7.41 -14.60 5.95
C CYS A 146 7.75 -14.42 4.46
N ALA A 147 8.97 -14.74 4.03
CA ALA A 147 9.34 -14.76 2.63
C ALA A 147 8.48 -15.76 1.83
N GLU A 148 8.50 -15.67 0.50
CA GLU A 148 7.71 -16.55 -0.39
C GLU A 148 7.83 -18.04 -0.07
#